data_AF-A0A8H6USY5-F1
#
_entry.id   AF-A0A8H6USY5-F1
#
_cell.length_a   1.000
_cell.length_b   1.000
_cell.length_c   1.000
_cell.angle_alpha   90.00
_cell.angle_beta   90.00
_cell.angle_gamma   90.00
#
_symmetry.space_group_name_H-M   'P 1'
#
loop_
_entity.id
_entity.type
_entity.pdbx_description
1 polymer ?
#
loop_
_entity_poly.entity_id
_entity_poly.type
_entity_poly.pdbx_seq_one_letter_code
_entity_poly.pdbx_strand_id
1 'polypeptide(L)'
;MSLRDMKRALDFLHTDGDVVHTDVHPGNMLLGAYDNQLFQKLEETEFASPVPRKLVSSTRTIYLSRLMRPKEGPMLLSDFGEARIGPGPHGGDIMPLEYSAPETLLYIGWSYPVDIWSVGLTAWDLLEPRKLFTARDDDGDLYDAAHLASLS
;
A
#
# COMPACT_ATOMS: atom_id res chain seq x y z
N MET A 1 11.89 -5.01 -5.90
CA MET A 1 10.60 -4.34 -6.19
C MET A 1 10.87 -3.12 -7.04
N SER A 2 10.20 -2.97 -8.19
CA SER A 2 10.54 -1.92 -9.16
C SER A 2 9.44 -0.87 -9.25
N LEU A 3 9.74 0.39 -8.94
CA LEU A 3 8.86 1.56 -9.17
C LEU A 3 8.32 1.59 -10.62
N ARG A 4 9.07 1.02 -11.56
CA ARG A 4 8.66 0.89 -12.96
C ARG A 4 7.39 0.06 -13.15
N ASP A 5 7.23 -1.03 -12.40
CA ASP A 5 6.10 -1.94 -12.58
C ASP A 5 4.81 -1.34 -11.98
N MET A 6 4.93 -0.55 -10.91
CA MET A 6 3.80 0.20 -10.32
C MET A 6 3.31 1.26 -11.29
N LYS A 7 4.24 2.01 -11.90
CA LYS A 7 3.89 3.00 -12.92
C LYS A 7 3.19 2.37 -14.12
N ARG A 8 3.61 1.18 -14.54
CA ARG A 8 2.95 0.44 -15.63
C ARG A 8 1.55 -0.02 -15.24
N ALA A 9 1.35 -0.50 -14.02
CA ALA A 9 0.04 -0.91 -13.53
C ALA A 9 -0.92 0.29 -13.50
N LEU A 10 -0.48 1.44 -12.98
CA LEU A 10 -1.29 2.65 -12.94
C LEU A 10 -1.53 3.24 -14.32
N ASP A 11 -0.54 3.24 -15.21
CA ASP A 11 -0.69 3.68 -16.60
C ASP A 11 -1.77 2.88 -17.34
N PHE A 12 -1.80 1.57 -17.15
CA PHE A 12 -2.86 0.71 -17.67
C PHE A 12 -4.23 1.05 -17.06
N LEU A 13 -4.32 1.20 -15.74
CA LEU A 13 -5.58 1.57 -15.07
C LEU A 13 -6.11 2.91 -15.55
N HIS A 14 -5.23 3.91 -15.69
CA HIS A 14 -5.61 5.28 -16.04
C HIS A 14 -5.94 5.41 -17.52
N THR A 15 -5.17 4.79 -18.41
CA THR A 15 -5.28 4.97 -19.86
C THR A 15 -6.27 4.01 -20.51
N ASP A 16 -6.26 2.74 -20.11
CA ASP A 16 -7.06 1.68 -20.75
C ASP A 16 -8.26 1.27 -19.89
N GLY A 17 -8.16 1.41 -18.56
CA GLY A 17 -9.18 0.99 -17.62
C GLY A 17 -10.20 2.06 -17.24
N ASP A 18 -9.86 3.35 -17.42
CA ASP A 18 -10.57 4.46 -16.80
C ASP A 18 -10.82 4.23 -15.29
N VAL A 19 -9.79 3.78 -14.57
CA VAL A 19 -9.87 3.48 -13.13
C VAL A 19 -8.86 4.31 -12.35
N VAL A 20 -9.29 4.92 -11.26
CA VAL A 20 -8.43 5.49 -10.21
C VAL A 20 -8.38 4.50 -9.06
N HIS A 21 -7.19 4.13 -8.56
CA HIS A 21 -7.03 3.11 -7.52
C HIS A 21 -7.36 3.62 -6.12
N THR A 22 -6.94 4.85 -5.81
CA THR A 22 -7.23 5.59 -4.57
C THR A 22 -6.73 4.97 -3.26
N ASP A 23 -5.83 3.99 -3.34
CA ASP A 23 -5.27 3.31 -2.15
C ASP A 23 -3.89 2.72 -2.44
N VAL A 24 -3.02 3.52 -3.06
CA VAL A 24 -1.66 3.08 -3.43
C VAL A 24 -0.72 3.27 -2.25
N HIS A 25 -0.31 2.18 -1.61
CA HIS A 25 0.69 2.16 -0.54
C HIS A 25 1.39 0.78 -0.48
N PRO A 26 2.52 0.63 0.26
CA PRO A 26 3.27 -0.63 0.29
C PRO A 26 2.47 -1.87 0.72
N GLY A 27 1.38 -1.69 1.49
CA GLY A 27 0.51 -2.78 1.93
C GLY A 27 -0.32 -3.39 0.80
N ASN A 28 -0.60 -2.62 -0.25
CA ASN A 28 -1.35 -3.02 -1.43
C ASN A 28 -0.43 -3.40 -2.61
N MET A 29 0.87 -3.55 -2.34
CA MET A 29 1.86 -4.02 -3.31
C MET A 29 2.25 -5.46 -3.01
N LEU A 30 1.77 -6.39 -3.82
CA LEU A 30 2.14 -7.79 -3.71
C LEU A 30 3.44 -8.05 -4.47
N LEU A 31 4.34 -8.82 -3.85
CA LEU A 31 5.54 -9.31 -4.51
C LEU A 31 5.38 -10.79 -4.83
N GLY A 32 5.32 -11.10 -6.12
CA GLY A 32 5.31 -12.47 -6.60
C GLY A 32 6.67 -13.14 -6.49
N ALA A 33 6.72 -14.43 -6.81
CA ALA A 33 7.94 -15.20 -6.96
C ALA A 33 7.92 -15.93 -8.31
N TYR A 34 9.07 -16.01 -8.99
CA TYR A 34 9.18 -16.74 -10.26
C TYR A 34 9.23 -18.27 -10.07
N ASP A 35 9.64 -18.73 -8.89
CA ASP A 35 9.71 -20.13 -8.52
C ASP A 35 9.13 -20.37 -7.12
N ASN A 36 8.76 -21.64 -6.86
CA ASN A 36 8.22 -22.06 -5.57
C ASN A 36 9.30 -22.46 -4.56
N GLN A 37 10.59 -22.37 -4.90
CA GLN A 37 11.66 -22.81 -3.99
C GLN A 37 11.68 -21.98 -2.71
N LEU A 38 11.33 -20.69 -2.81
CA LEU A 38 11.20 -19.81 -1.66
C LEU A 38 10.13 -20.31 -0.68
N PHE A 39 8.98 -20.76 -1.19
CA PHE A 39 7.87 -21.27 -0.39
C PHE A 39 8.15 -22.66 0.16
N GLN A 40 8.77 -23.55 -0.63
CA GLN A 40 9.19 -24.88 -0.18
C GLN A 40 10.13 -24.79 1.01
N LYS A 41 11.15 -23.93 0.94
CA LYS A 41 12.08 -23.71 2.06
C LYS A 41 11.39 -23.16 3.31
N LEU A 42 10.39 -22.29 3.13
CA LEU A 42 9.60 -21.75 4.23
C LEU A 42 8.77 -22.86 4.90
N GLU A 43 8.16 -23.73 4.10
CA GLU A 43 7.37 -24.88 4.56
C GLU A 43 8.24 -25.90 5.32
N GLU A 44 9.39 -26.28 4.76
CA GLU A 44 10.37 -27.15 5.42
C GLU A 44 10.85 -26.58 6.76
N THR A 45 11.10 -25.27 6.82
CA THR A 45 11.53 -24.59 8.04
C THR A 45 10.40 -24.55 9.08
N GLU A 46 9.16 -24.31 8.66
CA GLU A 46 8.00 -24.32 9.55
C GLU A 46 7.71 -25.73 10.08
N PHE A 47 7.92 -26.76 9.26
CA PHE A 47 7.81 -28.16 9.68
C PHE A 47 8.91 -28.54 10.69
N ALA A 48 10.17 -28.18 10.41
CA ALA A 48 11.31 -28.54 11.25
C ALA A 48 11.39 -27.74 12.56
N SER A 49 10.97 -26.47 12.55
CA SER A 49 11.05 -25.56 13.69
C SER A 49 9.85 -24.60 13.70
N PRO A 50 8.68 -25.02 14.18
CA PRO A 50 7.46 -24.24 14.04
C PRO A 50 7.49 -22.92 14.81
N VAL A 51 6.82 -21.89 14.28
CA VAL A 51 6.67 -20.60 14.97
C VAL A 51 5.78 -20.72 16.21
N PRO A 52 5.94 -19.82 17.21
CA PRO A 52 4.97 -19.66 18.28
C PRO A 52 3.55 -19.53 17.73
N ARG A 53 2.62 -20.25 18.36
CA ARG A 53 1.21 -20.27 17.96
C ARG A 53 0.31 -20.16 19.19
N LYS A 54 -0.80 -19.43 19.06
CA LYS A 54 -1.81 -19.25 20.09
C LYS A 54 -3.11 -19.90 19.65
N LEU A 55 -3.55 -20.91 20.38
CA LEU A 55 -4.88 -21.49 20.20
C LEU A 55 -5.90 -20.52 20.81
N VAL A 56 -6.81 -20.00 19.99
CA VAL A 56 -7.86 -19.07 20.41
C VAL A 56 -9.18 -19.80 20.63
N SER A 57 -9.46 -20.81 19.81
CA SER A 57 -10.60 -21.72 19.95
C SER A 57 -10.25 -23.10 19.36
N SER A 58 -11.18 -24.06 19.44
CA SER A 58 -11.03 -25.36 18.78
C SER A 58 -10.84 -25.29 17.25
N THR A 59 -11.20 -24.16 16.63
CA THR A 59 -11.16 -23.97 15.17
C THR A 59 -10.19 -22.88 14.73
N ARG A 60 -9.57 -22.13 15.65
CA ARG A 60 -8.76 -20.96 15.33
C ARG A 60 -7.42 -20.98 16.07
N THR A 61 -6.36 -21.10 15.29
CA THR A 61 -4.97 -20.92 15.75
C THR A 61 -4.39 -19.69 15.08
N ILE A 62 -3.80 -18.79 15.87
CA ILE A 62 -3.04 -17.65 15.37
C ILE A 62 -1.55 -18.02 15.41
N TYR A 63 -0.86 -17.80 14.30
CA TYR A 63 0.56 -18.09 14.14
C TYR A 63 1.34 -16.78 14.13
N LEU A 64 2.50 -16.76 14.79
CA LEU A 64 3.42 -15.64 14.65
C LEU A 64 4.00 -15.63 13.23
N SER A 65 3.94 -14.50 12.54
CA SER A 65 4.48 -14.40 11.18
C SER A 65 5.98 -14.70 11.15
N ARG A 66 6.39 -15.60 10.24
CA ARG A 66 7.80 -15.85 9.96
C ARG A 66 8.29 -14.83 8.93
N LEU A 67 9.24 -13.98 9.32
CA LEU A 67 9.84 -13.04 8.39
C LEU A 67 10.63 -13.79 7.31
N MET A 68 10.41 -13.43 6.06
CA MET A 68 11.16 -13.97 4.93
C MET A 68 11.77 -12.84 4.13
N ARG A 69 13.00 -13.03 3.64
CA ARG A 69 13.55 -12.11 2.65
C ARG A 69 12.93 -12.45 1.30
N PRO A 70 12.21 -11.50 0.68
CA PRO A 70 11.67 -11.74 -0.64
C PRO A 70 12.81 -12.02 -1.64
N LYS A 71 12.55 -12.94 -2.58
CA LYS A 71 13.36 -13.07 -3.79
C LYS A 71 12.87 -12.10 -4.85
N GLU A 72 13.66 -11.94 -5.90
CA GLU A 72 13.22 -11.20 -7.09
C GLU A 72 11.97 -11.86 -7.69
N GLY A 73 11.01 -11.02 -8.06
CA GLY A 73 9.72 -11.43 -8.61
C GLY A 73 8.93 -10.21 -9.09
N PRO A 74 7.81 -10.45 -9.81
CA PRO A 74 6.98 -9.37 -10.31
C PRO A 74 6.29 -8.64 -9.15
N MET A 75 6.07 -7.35 -9.31
CA MET A 75 5.20 -6.60 -8.41
C MET A 75 3.80 -6.49 -9.02
N LEU A 76 2.79 -6.71 -8.19
CA LEU A 76 1.38 -6.66 -8.55
C LEU A 76 0.69 -5.65 -7.65
N LEU A 77 -0.07 -4.75 -8.27
CA LEU A 77 -0.97 -3.85 -7.55
C LEU A 77 -2.24 -4.62 -7.18
N SER A 78 -2.69 -4.49 -5.94
CA SER A 78 -3.84 -5.22 -5.40
C SER A 78 -4.76 -4.32 -4.61
N ASP A 79 -5.90 -4.87 -4.21
CA ASP A 79 -6.95 -4.21 -3.43
C ASP A 79 -7.62 -3.03 -4.14
N PHE A 80 -8.62 -3.38 -4.95
CA PHE A 80 -9.45 -2.42 -5.69
C PHE A 80 -10.75 -2.10 -4.94
N GLY A 81 -10.83 -2.37 -3.63
CA GLY A 81 -12.04 -2.12 -2.83
C GLY A 81 -12.48 -0.66 -2.85
N GLU A 82 -11.52 0.27 -2.91
CA GLU A 82 -11.78 1.71 -2.96
C GLU A 82 -11.68 2.34 -4.34
N ALA A 83 -11.35 1.56 -5.38
CA ALA A 83 -11.17 2.08 -6.72
C ALA A 83 -12.44 2.78 -7.26
N ARG A 84 -12.25 3.81 -8.10
CA ARG A 84 -13.34 4.53 -8.78
C ARG A 84 -13.19 4.44 -10.29
N ILE A 85 -14.31 4.22 -10.97
CA ILE A 85 -14.40 4.14 -12.43
C ILE A 85 -14.77 5.52 -13.00
N GLY A 86 -14.12 5.90 -14.08
CA GLY A 86 -14.30 7.12 -14.84
C GLY A 86 -13.23 8.18 -14.55
N PRO A 87 -13.10 9.17 -15.45
CA PRO A 87 -12.05 10.19 -15.36
C PRO A 87 -12.27 11.23 -14.25
N GLY A 88 -13.40 11.20 -13.55
CA GLY A 88 -13.75 12.19 -12.53
C GLY A 88 -14.17 13.55 -13.12
N PRO A 89 -14.10 14.64 -12.33
CA PRO A 89 -13.67 14.65 -10.94
C PRO A 89 -14.62 13.85 -10.05
N HIS A 90 -14.04 13.09 -9.13
CA HIS A 90 -14.74 12.38 -8.09
C HIS A 90 -14.76 13.22 -6.81
N GLY A 91 -15.63 12.87 -5.88
CA GLY A 91 -15.67 13.44 -4.53
C GLY A 91 -15.72 12.35 -3.47
N GLY A 92 -15.72 12.78 -2.21
CA GLY A 92 -15.70 11.88 -1.05
C GLY A 92 -14.29 11.56 -0.58
N ASP A 93 -14.24 10.94 0.59
CA ASP A 93 -13.00 10.63 1.29
C ASP A 93 -12.40 9.34 0.74
N ILE A 94 -11.15 9.43 0.35
CA ILE A 94 -10.35 8.34 -0.20
C ILE A 94 -8.94 8.39 0.36
N MET A 95 -8.22 7.27 0.24
CA MET A 95 -6.87 7.07 0.73
C MET A 95 -6.74 7.11 2.26
N PRO A 96 -5.79 6.35 2.83
CA PRO A 96 -5.36 6.58 4.20
C PRO A 96 -4.74 7.97 4.30
N LEU A 97 -5.03 8.70 5.39
CA LEU A 97 -4.64 10.10 5.58
C LEU A 97 -3.16 10.40 5.25
N GLU A 98 -2.25 9.51 5.66
CA GLU A 98 -0.80 9.67 5.45
C GLU A 98 -0.40 9.63 3.96
N TYR A 99 -1.26 9.06 3.10
CA TYR A 99 -1.07 8.96 1.65
C TYR A 99 -1.96 9.92 0.86
N SER A 100 -2.82 10.69 1.54
CA SER A 100 -3.78 11.57 0.89
C SER A 100 -3.11 12.74 0.17
N ALA A 101 -3.61 13.00 -1.04
CA ALA A 101 -3.18 14.10 -1.90
C ALA A 101 -3.75 15.44 -1.40
N PRO A 102 -3.07 16.58 -1.66
CA PRO A 102 -3.53 17.88 -1.18
C PRO A 102 -4.96 18.24 -1.63
N GLU A 103 -5.36 17.89 -2.85
CA GLU A 103 -6.72 18.10 -3.33
C GLU A 103 -7.77 17.34 -2.51
N THR A 104 -7.44 16.13 -2.04
CA THR A 104 -8.34 15.34 -1.17
C THR A 104 -8.46 15.92 0.24
N LEU A 105 -7.35 16.43 0.80
CA LEU A 105 -7.37 17.13 2.10
C LEU A 105 -8.17 18.44 2.07
N LEU A 106 -8.21 19.08 0.91
CA LEU A 106 -8.95 20.32 0.69
C LEU A 106 -10.39 20.09 0.25
N TYR A 107 -10.85 18.83 0.19
CA TYR A 107 -12.17 18.45 -0.31
C TYR A 107 -12.47 18.98 -1.73
N ILE A 108 -11.42 19.08 -2.54
CA ILE A 108 -11.50 19.47 -3.96
C ILE A 108 -11.71 18.20 -4.79
N GLY A 109 -12.47 18.32 -5.89
CA GLY A 109 -12.67 17.22 -6.81
C GLY A 109 -11.35 16.65 -7.33
N TRP A 110 -11.23 15.32 -7.33
CA TRP A 110 -9.98 14.61 -7.59
C TRP A 110 -10.13 13.59 -8.73
N SER A 111 -9.00 13.13 -9.28
CA SER A 111 -8.93 12.21 -10.42
C SER A 111 -7.63 11.40 -10.37
N TYR A 112 -7.18 10.82 -11.49
CA TYR A 112 -5.95 10.04 -11.65
C TYR A 112 -4.69 10.56 -10.93
N PRO A 113 -4.42 11.88 -10.82
CA PRO A 113 -3.22 12.38 -10.16
C PRO A 113 -3.05 11.95 -8.69
N VAL A 114 -4.13 11.61 -7.98
CA VAL A 114 -4.05 11.17 -6.58
C VAL A 114 -3.22 9.89 -6.44
N ASP A 115 -3.33 8.95 -7.39
CA ASP A 115 -2.52 7.73 -7.38
C ASP A 115 -1.03 8.06 -7.59
N ILE A 116 -0.72 9.06 -8.40
CA ILE A 116 0.66 9.48 -8.68
C ILE A 116 1.28 10.16 -7.46
N TRP A 117 0.49 10.90 -6.70
CA TRP A 117 0.91 11.44 -5.40
C TRP A 117 1.28 10.30 -4.44
N SER A 118 0.39 9.34 -4.25
CA SER A 118 0.60 8.20 -3.35
C SER A 118 1.76 7.30 -3.81
N VAL A 119 2.05 7.21 -5.12
CA VAL A 119 3.28 6.59 -5.65
C VAL A 119 4.55 7.26 -5.11
N GLY A 120 4.56 8.59 -5.03
CA GLY A 120 5.70 9.34 -4.49
C GLY A 120 5.97 9.00 -3.03
N LEU A 121 4.91 8.97 -2.23
CA LEU A 121 4.97 8.61 -0.80
C LEU A 121 5.37 7.14 -0.60
N THR A 122 4.80 6.24 -1.41
CA THR A 122 5.18 4.83 -1.45
C THR A 122 6.66 4.66 -1.76
N ALA A 123 7.19 5.38 -2.76
CA ALA A 123 8.60 5.32 -3.10
C ALA A 123 9.49 5.80 -1.96
N TRP A 124 9.08 6.85 -1.24
CA TRP A 124 9.79 7.34 -0.08
C TRP A 124 9.84 6.31 1.06
N ASP A 125 8.69 5.75 1.44
CA ASP A 125 8.58 4.76 2.52
C ASP A 125 9.44 3.50 2.29
N LEU A 126 9.75 3.20 1.02
CA LEU A 126 10.61 2.08 0.65
C LEU A 126 12.11 2.40 0.71
N LEU A 127 12.45 3.68 0.61
CA LEU A 127 13.83 4.15 0.57
C LEU A 127 14.31 4.66 1.94
N GLU A 128 13.40 5.25 2.71
CA GLU A 128 13.72 5.94 3.95
C GLU A 128 13.06 5.26 5.17
N PRO A 129 13.73 5.21 6.32
CA PRO A 129 13.20 4.59 7.53
C PRO A 129 12.13 5.45 8.24
N ARG A 130 11.92 6.67 7.77
CA ARG A 130 10.96 7.63 8.33
C ARG A 130 9.99 8.05 7.24
N LYS A 131 8.71 8.18 7.60
CA LYS A 131 7.68 8.70 6.70
C LYS A 131 8.02 10.13 6.24
N LEU A 132 7.64 10.46 5.01
CA LEU A 132 7.82 11.81 4.48
C LEU A 132 6.90 12.80 5.20
N PHE A 133 5.66 12.38 5.41
CA PHE A 133 4.62 13.11 6.13
C PHE A 133 4.00 12.18 7.16
N THR A 134 3.86 12.65 8.39
CA THR A 134 3.30 11.84 9.50
C THR A 134 1.82 12.07 9.70
N ALA A 135 1.25 13.09 9.07
CA ALA A 135 -0.12 13.57 9.30
C ALA A 135 -0.44 13.92 10.77
N ARG A 136 0.60 14.10 11.61
CA ARG A 136 0.47 14.31 13.05
C ARG A 136 0.85 15.71 13.45
N ASP A 137 0.12 16.26 14.41
CA ASP A 137 0.51 17.46 15.11
C ASP A 137 1.47 17.18 16.29
N ASP A 138 1.81 18.24 17.03
CA ASP A 138 2.74 18.20 18.15
C ASP A 138 2.24 17.30 19.31
N ASP A 139 0.92 17.11 19.43
CA ASP A 139 0.27 16.26 20.42
C ASP A 139 0.15 14.80 19.94
N GLY A 140 0.41 14.55 18.65
CA GLY A 140 0.39 13.24 18.01
C GLY A 140 -0.96 12.87 17.40
N ASP A 141 -1.90 13.81 17.33
CA ASP A 141 -3.23 13.62 16.76
C ASP A 141 -3.19 13.65 15.23
N LEU A 142 -4.02 12.81 14.60
CA LEU A 142 -4.07 12.60 13.14
C LEU A 142 -5.30 13.29 12.54
N TYR A 143 -5.10 14.31 11.70
CA TYR A 143 -6.19 15.00 10.97
C TYR A 143 -5.69 15.76 9.74
N ASP A 144 -6.62 16.12 8.84
CA ASP A 144 -6.31 16.72 7.53
C ASP A 144 -5.45 17.98 7.61
N ALA A 145 -5.75 18.88 8.55
CA ALA A 145 -5.00 20.13 8.69
C ALA A 145 -3.56 19.90 9.19
N ALA A 146 -3.32 18.90 10.04
CA ALA A 146 -1.96 18.52 10.45
C ALA A 146 -1.19 17.93 9.27
N HIS A 147 -1.85 17.10 8.44
CA HIS A 147 -1.23 16.58 7.22
C HIS A 147 -0.91 17.69 6.23
N LEU A 148 -1.86 18.60 5.97
CA LEU A 148 -1.67 19.73 5.07
C LEU A 148 -0.53 20.64 5.53
N ALA A 149 -0.41 20.90 6.84
CA ALA A 149 0.70 21.67 7.41
C ALA A 149 2.07 20.99 7.23
N SER A 150 2.10 19.65 7.16
CA SER A 150 3.35 18.92 6.89
C SER A 150 3.83 19.02 5.44
N LEU A 151 2.94 19.42 4.51
CA LEU A 151 3.26 19.58 3.08
C LEU A 151 3.94 20.94 2.75
N SER A 152 3.96 21.89 3.69
CA SER A 152 4.39 23.28 3.48
C SER A 152 5.82 23.60 3.91
#